data_AF-A0A438K3P5-F1
#
_entry.id   AF-A0A438K3P5-F1
#
_cell.length_a   1.000
_cell.length_b   1.000
_cell.length_c   1.000
_cell.angle_alpha   90.00
_cell.angle_beta   90.00
_cell.angle_gamma   90.00
#
_symmetry.space_group_name_H-M   'P 1'
#
loop_
_entity.id
_entity.type
_entity.pdbx_description
1 polymer ?
#
loop_
_entity_poly.entity_id
_entity_poly.type
_entity_poly.pdbx_seq_one_letter_code
_entity_poly.pdbx_strand_id
1 'polypeptide(L)'
;MAAAASAVLNPPFITPEQPSRRPNAIFWTRPISYSSSLSLSLSRRQRRLSRPGPLVAVASLKENLGRLRKNWSDLTSLNYWVVRDYYRLVNSVNALEPQIQRLSDEQLAAKTVDFRVRLRQGETLADIQAEAFAVVREAARRKLGMRHFDVQIIGGAVLHDGSIAEMKTGEGKTLVSTLAAYLNALTGEGVHVVTVNDYLAQRDAEWMGRVHRFLGLSVGLIQRGMTSEERRSNYGCDITYTNNSELGFDYLRDNLAGTSGQLVMRWPKPFHFAIVDEVDSVLIDEGRNPLLISGEASKDAARYPVAAKIAELLIRGLHYNVELKDNSVELTEEGIALAEMALETNDLWDENDPWARFVMNALKAKEFYRRNVQYIVRNGKALIINEVLPSFVYLLVS
;
A
#
# COMPACT_ATOMS: atom_id res chain seq x y z
N MET A 1 35.46 -44.03 26.24
CA MET A 1 36.01 -43.11 27.26
C MET A 1 35.60 -41.70 26.90
N ALA A 2 35.13 -40.95 27.89
CA ALA A 2 34.22 -39.80 27.80
C ALA A 2 34.70 -38.65 26.91
N ALA A 3 33.72 -38.07 26.20
CA ALA A 3 33.84 -36.91 25.33
C ALA A 3 33.78 -35.59 26.11
N ALA A 4 34.61 -34.64 25.68
CA ALA A 4 34.73 -33.29 26.19
C ALA A 4 33.56 -32.40 25.75
N ALA A 5 33.02 -31.62 26.69
CA ALA A 5 32.05 -30.57 26.44
C ALA A 5 32.78 -29.27 26.06
N SER A 6 32.55 -28.78 24.84
CA SER A 6 32.94 -27.44 24.40
C SER A 6 31.70 -26.54 24.38
N ALA A 7 31.73 -25.52 25.23
CA ALA A 7 30.75 -24.43 25.24
C ALA A 7 30.95 -23.56 23.99
N VAL A 8 29.87 -23.38 23.21
CA VAL A 8 29.79 -22.36 22.16
C VAL A 8 28.69 -21.37 22.55
N LEU A 9 29.12 -20.14 22.72
CA LEU A 9 28.32 -18.96 23.04
C LEU A 9 27.39 -18.61 21.87
N ASN A 10 26.09 -18.45 22.14
CA ASN A 10 25.13 -17.86 21.21
C ASN A 10 25.41 -16.35 21.03
N PRO A 11 25.33 -15.80 19.80
CA PRO A 11 25.41 -14.35 19.58
C PRO A 11 24.11 -13.66 20.04
N PRO A 12 24.16 -12.37 20.43
CA PRO A 12 22.99 -11.69 20.98
C PRO A 12 21.99 -11.33 19.88
N PHE A 13 20.70 -11.47 20.22
CA PHE A 13 19.56 -10.98 19.45
C PHE A 13 19.70 -9.47 19.18
N ILE A 14 19.60 -9.08 17.91
CA ILE A 14 19.49 -7.67 17.49
C ILE A 14 18.04 -7.23 17.73
N THR A 15 17.81 -6.50 18.81
CA THR A 15 16.57 -5.73 19.01
C THR A 15 16.61 -4.46 18.16
N PRO A 16 15.57 -4.11 17.39
CA PRO A 16 15.52 -2.83 16.68
C PRO A 16 15.43 -1.68 17.70
N GLU A 17 16.40 -0.77 17.66
CA GLU A 17 16.38 0.50 18.40
C GLU A 17 15.16 1.32 18.01
N GLN A 18 14.38 1.77 19.00
CA GLN A 18 13.40 2.82 18.79
C GLN A 18 14.12 4.14 18.48
N PRO A 19 13.69 4.91 17.45
CA PRO A 19 14.34 6.17 17.16
C PRO A 19 14.09 7.17 18.30
N SER A 20 15.20 7.57 18.92
CA SER A 20 15.27 8.59 19.95
C SER A 20 14.65 9.92 19.49
N ARG A 21 13.70 10.44 20.27
CA ARG A 21 13.20 11.82 20.12
C ARG A 21 14.28 12.78 20.60
N ARG A 22 14.86 13.56 19.69
CA ARG A 22 15.48 14.85 20.03
C ARG A 22 14.81 16.00 19.25
N PRO A 23 14.63 17.17 19.88
CA PRO A 23 13.83 18.25 19.34
C PRO A 23 14.71 19.18 18.51
N ASN A 24 14.36 19.44 17.26
CA ASN A 24 14.91 20.57 16.52
C ASN A 24 13.82 21.63 16.34
N ALA A 25 14.11 22.79 16.94
CA ALA A 25 13.30 23.98 16.97
C ALA A 25 13.08 24.55 15.56
N ILE A 26 11.85 24.96 15.28
CA ILE A 26 11.54 25.93 14.22
C ILE A 26 10.75 27.07 14.87
N PHE A 27 11.25 28.27 14.61
CA PHE A 27 10.86 29.55 15.19
C PHE A 27 9.37 29.90 14.96
N TRP A 28 8.74 30.37 16.03
CA TRP A 28 7.45 31.05 16.02
C TRP A 28 7.58 32.46 15.45
N THR A 29 6.67 32.88 14.58
CA THR A 29 6.11 34.25 14.63
C THR A 29 4.60 34.21 14.36
N ARG A 30 3.84 34.80 15.27
CA ARG A 30 2.37 34.94 15.25
C ARG A 30 1.94 36.06 14.30
N PRO A 31 0.75 36.00 13.67
CA PRO A 31 0.12 37.20 13.15
C PRO A 31 -0.62 37.94 14.27
N ILE A 32 -0.32 39.23 14.32
CA ILE A 32 -0.90 40.26 15.16
C ILE A 32 -2.37 40.47 14.78
N SER A 33 -3.24 40.54 15.79
CA SER A 33 -4.60 41.02 15.68
C SER A 33 -4.62 42.55 15.57
N TYR A 34 -5.31 43.08 14.58
CA TYR A 34 -5.95 44.39 14.65
C TYR A 34 -7.39 44.30 14.15
N SER A 35 -8.29 44.63 15.07
CA SER A 35 -9.67 44.98 14.82
C SER A 35 -9.75 46.37 14.18
N SER A 36 -10.68 46.53 13.24
CA SER A 36 -11.39 47.80 13.10
C SER A 36 -12.77 47.53 12.49
N SER A 37 -13.74 47.60 13.38
CA SER A 37 -15.16 47.75 13.11
C SER A 37 -15.45 49.03 12.33
N LEU A 38 -16.27 48.92 11.28
CA LEU A 38 -17.13 50.01 10.82
C LEU A 38 -18.52 49.44 10.58
N SER A 39 -19.39 49.67 11.56
CA SER A 39 -20.83 49.61 11.40
C SER A 39 -21.28 50.91 10.71
N LEU A 40 -22.19 50.82 9.75
CA LEU A 40 -23.14 51.88 9.45
C LEU A 40 -24.40 51.30 8.79
N SER A 41 -25.50 51.79 9.32
CA SER A 41 -26.90 51.38 9.21
C SER A 41 -27.50 51.49 7.81
N LEU A 42 -28.43 50.58 7.48
CA LEU A 42 -29.41 50.79 6.41
C LEU A 42 -30.83 50.66 6.99
N SER A 43 -31.48 51.82 7.13
CA SER A 43 -32.91 51.93 7.40
C SER A 43 -33.74 51.77 6.12
N ARG A 44 -34.91 51.13 6.27
CA ARG A 44 -35.92 50.85 5.25
C ARG A 44 -36.73 52.08 4.80
N ARG A 45 -37.27 51.95 3.57
CA ARG A 45 -38.44 52.60 2.88
C ARG A 45 -38.02 53.55 1.74
N GLN A 46 -38.66 53.62 0.57
CA GLN A 46 -39.87 52.99 0.00
C GLN A 46 -39.91 53.20 -1.54
N ARG A 47 -40.54 52.26 -2.26
CA ARG A 47 -41.42 52.40 -3.46
C ARG A 47 -40.91 52.90 -4.84
N ARG A 48 -40.99 51.93 -5.80
CA ARG A 48 -41.72 51.88 -7.10
C ARG A 48 -41.33 52.74 -8.33
N LEU A 49 -41.13 51.97 -9.43
CA LEU A 49 -41.63 52.09 -10.82
C LEU A 49 -40.80 52.78 -11.94
N SER A 50 -40.27 51.91 -12.83
CA SER A 50 -40.34 51.89 -14.32
C SER A 50 -39.40 52.67 -15.27
N ARG A 51 -38.69 51.86 -16.10
CA ARG A 51 -38.31 51.96 -17.55
C ARG A 51 -36.98 52.67 -17.99
N PRO A 52 -36.37 52.30 -19.15
CA PRO A 52 -35.02 51.71 -19.19
C PRO A 52 -33.95 52.37 -20.12
N GLY A 53 -32.68 51.97 -19.94
CA GLY A 53 -31.55 52.06 -20.92
C GLY A 53 -30.25 52.67 -20.33
N PRO A 54 -29.01 52.30 -20.75
CA PRO A 54 -28.56 51.24 -21.67
C PRO A 54 -27.83 50.09 -20.93
N LEU A 55 -28.23 48.84 -21.17
CA LEU A 55 -27.69 47.64 -20.51
C LEU A 55 -26.50 46.97 -21.23
N VAL A 56 -26.01 47.53 -22.33
CA VAL A 56 -24.98 46.85 -23.16
C VAL A 56 -23.56 47.04 -22.61
N ALA A 57 -23.28 48.09 -21.85
CA ALA A 57 -21.96 48.30 -21.23
C ALA A 57 -21.74 47.47 -19.95
N VAL A 58 -22.81 47.10 -19.24
CA VAL A 58 -22.72 46.44 -17.93
C VAL A 58 -22.48 44.93 -18.07
N ALA A 59 -22.94 44.31 -19.16
CA ALA A 59 -22.68 42.89 -19.44
C ALA A 59 -21.20 42.64 -19.76
N SER A 60 -20.60 43.46 -20.62
CA SER A 60 -19.17 43.37 -20.97
C SER A 60 -18.26 43.68 -19.77
N LEU A 61 -18.64 44.65 -18.93
CA LEU A 61 -17.92 44.95 -17.69
C LEU A 61 -18.06 43.85 -16.63
N LYS A 62 -19.24 43.23 -16.46
CA LYS A 62 -19.42 42.09 -15.55
C LYS A 62 -18.68 40.85 -16.04
N GLU A 63 -18.65 40.58 -17.34
CA GLU A 63 -17.86 39.49 -17.92
C GLU A 63 -16.37 39.75 -17.76
N ASN A 64 -15.90 40.98 -18.00
CA ASN A 64 -14.50 41.35 -17.78
C ASN A 64 -14.12 41.33 -16.30
N LEU A 65 -14.98 41.79 -15.39
CA LEU A 65 -14.79 41.67 -13.94
C LEU A 65 -14.82 40.22 -13.47
N GLY A 66 -15.67 39.38 -14.08
CA GLY A 66 -15.72 37.94 -13.83
C GLY A 66 -14.45 37.24 -14.31
N ARG A 67 -13.95 37.56 -15.50
CA ARG A 67 -12.67 37.08 -16.05
C ARG A 67 -11.49 37.55 -15.22
N LEU A 68 -11.46 38.82 -14.82
CA LEU A 68 -10.45 39.37 -13.93
C LEU A 68 -10.49 38.64 -12.59
N ARG A 69 -11.66 38.51 -11.94
CA ARG A 69 -11.78 37.82 -10.66
C ARG A 69 -11.35 36.35 -10.74
N LYS A 70 -11.69 35.64 -11.83
CA LYS A 70 -11.23 34.26 -12.09
C LYS A 70 -9.72 34.20 -12.29
N ASN A 71 -9.16 35.10 -13.10
CA ASN A 71 -7.72 35.22 -13.27
C ASN A 71 -6.99 35.53 -11.95
N TRP A 72 -7.58 36.33 -11.06
CA TRP A 72 -7.02 36.65 -9.74
C TRP A 72 -7.13 35.47 -8.76
N SER A 73 -8.21 34.69 -8.78
CA SER A 73 -8.31 33.43 -8.01
C SER A 73 -7.36 32.35 -8.54
N ASP A 74 -7.17 32.30 -9.86
CA ASP A 74 -6.26 31.35 -10.51
C ASP A 74 -4.80 31.74 -10.24
N LEU A 75 -4.45 33.04 -10.28
CA LEU A 75 -3.13 33.56 -9.90
C LEU A 75 -2.79 33.39 -8.41
N THR A 76 -3.80 33.30 -7.55
CA THR A 76 -3.60 33.03 -6.11
C THR A 76 -3.69 31.55 -5.77
N SER A 77 -4.09 30.70 -6.73
CA SER A 77 -4.07 29.25 -6.54
C SER A 77 -2.62 28.76 -6.53
N LEU A 78 -2.24 28.00 -5.50
CA LEU A 78 -0.94 27.34 -5.44
C LEU A 78 -0.69 26.47 -6.69
N ASN A 79 -1.74 25.87 -7.22
CA ASN A 79 -1.66 24.96 -8.37
C ASN A 79 -1.13 25.66 -9.64
N TYR A 80 -1.54 26.91 -9.89
CA TYR A 80 -1.06 27.67 -11.05
C TYR A 80 0.47 27.83 -11.04
N TRP A 81 1.06 28.12 -9.87
CA TRP A 81 2.50 28.31 -9.74
C TRP A 81 3.28 27.00 -9.87
N VAL A 82 2.74 25.91 -9.31
CA VAL A 82 3.31 24.56 -9.44
C VAL A 82 3.32 24.13 -10.91
N VAL A 83 2.19 24.23 -11.61
CA VAL A 83 2.09 23.87 -13.04
C VAL A 83 3.03 24.73 -13.89
N ARG A 84 3.15 26.02 -13.57
CA ARG A 84 4.06 26.92 -14.29
C ARG A 84 5.53 26.50 -14.15
N ASP A 85 5.93 25.91 -13.03
CA ASP A 85 7.30 25.45 -12.84
C ASP A 85 7.61 24.24 -13.74
N TYR A 86 6.67 23.31 -13.90
CA TYR A 86 6.84 22.17 -14.83
C TYR A 86 7.00 22.60 -16.30
N TYR A 87 6.49 23.76 -16.70
CA TYR A 87 6.77 24.26 -18.06
C TYR A 87 8.26 24.54 -18.31
N ARG A 88 9.07 24.77 -17.27
CA ARG A 88 10.53 24.83 -17.42
C ARG A 88 11.10 23.48 -17.84
N LEU A 89 10.64 22.40 -17.20
CA LEU A 89 10.99 21.04 -17.59
C LEU A 89 10.55 20.74 -19.03
N VAL A 90 9.32 21.10 -19.40
CA VAL A 90 8.82 20.95 -20.78
C VAL A 90 9.75 21.63 -21.79
N ASN A 91 10.15 22.88 -21.51
CA ASN A 91 11.07 23.61 -22.39
C ASN A 91 12.42 22.90 -22.53
N SER A 92 12.98 22.40 -21.42
CA SER A 92 14.23 21.62 -21.45
C SER A 92 14.09 20.33 -22.26
N VAL A 93 13.00 19.58 -22.07
CA VAL A 93 12.69 18.35 -22.83
C VAL A 93 12.55 18.67 -24.33
N ASN A 94 11.83 19.73 -24.67
CA ASN A 94 11.65 20.18 -26.06
C ASN A 94 12.97 20.61 -26.71
N ALA A 95 13.87 21.25 -25.96
CA ALA A 95 15.18 21.67 -26.45
C ALA A 95 16.11 20.47 -26.76
N LEU A 96 15.97 19.36 -26.03
CA LEU A 96 16.75 18.13 -26.23
C LEU A 96 16.23 17.28 -27.40
N GLU A 97 14.95 17.41 -27.77
CA GLU A 97 14.30 16.59 -28.78
C GLU A 97 15.06 16.51 -30.12
N PRO A 98 15.55 17.61 -30.73
CA PRO A 98 16.29 17.53 -32.00
C PRO A 98 17.60 16.72 -31.92
N GLN A 99 18.23 16.68 -30.75
CA GLN A 99 19.46 15.92 -30.52
C GLN A 99 19.13 14.43 -30.33
N ILE A 100 18.11 14.14 -29.51
CA ILE A 100 17.65 12.78 -29.24
C ILE A 100 17.08 12.10 -30.50
N GLN A 101 16.37 12.84 -31.35
CA GLN A 101 15.84 12.33 -32.63
C GLN A 101 16.93 11.81 -33.59
N ARG A 102 18.15 12.35 -33.50
CA ARG A 102 19.29 11.95 -34.36
C ARG A 102 19.96 10.66 -33.90
N LEU A 103 19.69 10.20 -32.69
CA LEU A 103 20.28 8.98 -32.16
C LEU A 103 19.75 7.75 -32.91
N SER A 104 20.61 6.76 -33.15
CA SER A 104 20.17 5.43 -33.60
C SER A 104 19.36 4.72 -32.50
N ASP A 105 18.70 3.63 -32.84
CA ASP A 105 17.96 2.83 -31.86
C ASP A 105 18.88 2.28 -30.76
N GLU A 106 20.11 1.88 -31.12
CA GLU A 106 21.13 1.39 -30.20
C GLU A 106 21.65 2.50 -29.30
N GLN A 107 21.91 3.68 -29.87
CA GLN A 107 22.36 4.85 -29.10
C GLN A 107 21.29 5.32 -28.11
N LEU A 108 20.02 5.28 -28.53
CA LEU A 108 18.90 5.67 -27.68
C LEU A 108 18.71 4.68 -26.52
N ALA A 109 18.83 3.37 -26.77
CA ALA A 109 18.80 2.35 -25.73
C ALA A 109 20.02 2.45 -24.78
N ALA A 110 21.21 2.79 -25.31
CA ALA A 110 22.42 2.97 -24.51
C ALA A 110 22.31 4.09 -23.48
N LYS A 111 21.44 5.09 -23.69
CA LYS A 111 21.16 6.15 -22.72
C LYS A 111 20.75 5.61 -21.34
N THR A 112 20.04 4.49 -21.29
CA THR A 112 19.66 3.85 -20.01
C THR A 112 20.89 3.43 -19.21
N VAL A 113 21.92 2.90 -19.87
CA VAL A 113 23.18 2.52 -19.22
C VAL A 113 23.91 3.77 -18.74
N ASP A 114 23.98 4.81 -19.57
CA ASP A 114 24.60 6.10 -19.22
C ASP A 114 23.95 6.72 -17.98
N PHE A 115 22.61 6.76 -17.93
CA PHE A 115 21.88 7.29 -16.78
C PHE A 115 22.14 6.48 -15.51
N ARG A 116 22.14 5.15 -15.59
CA ARG A 116 22.49 4.29 -14.44
C ARG A 116 23.92 4.53 -13.95
N VAL A 117 24.87 4.81 -14.86
CA VAL A 117 26.25 5.18 -14.49
C VAL A 117 26.27 6.54 -13.78
N ARG A 118 25.59 7.55 -14.33
CA ARG A 118 25.53 8.91 -13.74
C ARG A 118 24.90 8.92 -12.35
N LEU A 119 23.81 8.16 -12.15
CA LEU A 119 23.18 8.00 -10.84
C LEU A 119 24.14 7.36 -9.82
N ARG A 120 24.94 6.36 -10.24
CA ARG A 120 25.99 5.78 -9.38
C ARG A 120 27.14 6.75 -9.08
N GLN A 121 27.36 7.74 -9.93
CA GLN A 121 28.37 8.79 -9.75
C GLN A 121 27.88 9.95 -8.86
N GLY A 122 26.62 9.93 -8.42
CA GLY A 122 26.07 10.89 -7.47
C GLY A 122 25.12 11.93 -8.07
N GLU A 123 24.81 11.86 -9.37
CA GLU A 123 23.70 12.64 -9.93
C GLU A 123 22.36 12.17 -9.36
N THR A 124 21.41 13.08 -9.25
CA THR A 124 20.05 12.79 -8.78
C THR A 124 19.09 12.52 -9.94
N LEU A 125 17.92 11.94 -9.64
CA LEU A 125 16.86 11.77 -10.65
C LEU A 125 16.41 13.12 -11.24
N ALA A 126 16.43 14.19 -10.45
CA ALA A 126 16.09 15.54 -10.90
C ALA A 126 17.09 16.06 -11.95
N ASP A 127 18.39 15.78 -11.78
CA ASP A 127 19.44 16.23 -12.70
C ASP A 127 19.29 15.61 -14.09
N ILE A 128 18.83 14.36 -14.16
CA ILE A 128 18.66 13.61 -15.41
C ILE A 128 17.23 13.65 -15.97
N GLN A 129 16.25 14.21 -15.23
CA GLN A 129 14.83 14.09 -15.54
C GLN A 129 14.48 14.55 -16.96
N ALA A 130 14.95 15.73 -17.36
CA ALA A 130 14.65 16.31 -18.68
C ALA A 130 15.17 15.41 -19.83
N GLU A 131 16.37 14.87 -19.66
CA GLU A 131 16.99 14.02 -20.67
C GLU A 131 16.34 12.65 -20.74
N ALA A 132 16.05 12.05 -19.58
CA ALA A 132 15.32 10.78 -19.49
C ALA A 132 13.92 10.90 -20.12
N PHE A 133 13.20 11.99 -19.88
CA PHE A 133 11.87 12.23 -20.46
C PHE A 133 11.95 12.43 -21.98
N ALA A 134 12.98 13.12 -22.49
CA ALA A 134 13.20 13.25 -23.92
C ALA A 134 13.48 11.88 -24.59
N VAL A 135 14.27 11.02 -23.93
CA VAL A 135 14.55 9.64 -24.38
C VAL A 135 13.29 8.80 -24.43
N VAL A 136 12.47 8.82 -23.37
CA VAL A 136 11.19 8.08 -23.32
C VAL A 136 10.22 8.57 -24.38
N ARG A 137 10.12 9.90 -24.58
CA ARG A 137 9.28 10.49 -25.64
C ARG A 137 9.69 9.98 -27.02
N GLU A 138 10.98 9.96 -27.32
CA GLU A 138 11.47 9.46 -28.61
C GLU A 138 11.25 7.95 -28.76
N ALA A 139 11.45 7.17 -27.69
CA ALA A 139 11.15 5.75 -27.68
C ALA A 139 9.66 5.44 -27.95
N ALA A 140 8.75 6.19 -27.31
CA ALA A 140 7.32 6.09 -27.56
C ALA A 140 6.96 6.46 -29.01
N ARG A 141 7.59 7.52 -29.56
CA ARG A 141 7.41 7.90 -30.97
C ARG A 141 7.82 6.77 -31.91
N ARG A 142 8.96 6.12 -31.66
CA ARG A 142 9.47 5.02 -32.51
C ARG A 142 8.69 3.72 -32.38
N LYS A 143 8.32 3.33 -31.16
CA LYS A 143 7.75 1.99 -30.90
C LYS A 143 6.23 1.97 -30.92
N LEU A 144 5.59 3.09 -30.58
CA LEU A 144 4.13 3.20 -30.52
C LEU A 144 3.56 4.16 -31.58
N GLY A 145 4.40 4.95 -32.25
CA GLY A 145 3.93 6.02 -33.15
C GLY A 145 3.33 7.21 -32.40
N MET A 146 3.56 7.30 -31.08
CA MET A 146 2.95 8.29 -30.20
C MET A 146 4.03 9.17 -29.57
N ARG A 147 4.01 10.46 -29.87
CA ARG A 147 4.88 11.46 -29.23
C ARG A 147 4.13 12.09 -28.06
N HIS A 148 4.72 12.09 -26.85
CA HIS A 148 4.12 12.77 -25.71
C HIS A 148 3.86 14.26 -25.99
N PHE A 149 2.66 14.73 -25.66
CA PHE A 149 2.33 16.15 -25.63
C PHE A 149 2.98 16.84 -24.42
N ASP A 150 3.06 18.17 -24.46
CA ASP A 150 3.67 18.94 -23.37
C ASP A 150 2.91 18.77 -22.04
N VAL A 151 1.58 18.69 -22.10
CA VAL A 151 0.75 18.38 -20.91
C VAL A 151 1.00 16.98 -20.35
N GLN A 152 1.40 16.03 -21.20
CA GLN A 152 1.74 14.67 -20.79
C GLN A 152 3.12 14.63 -20.12
N ILE A 153 4.07 15.46 -20.55
CA ILE A 153 5.36 15.66 -19.86
C ILE A 153 5.13 16.23 -18.46
N ILE A 154 4.25 17.22 -18.32
CA ILE A 154 3.86 17.77 -17.02
C ILE A 154 3.24 16.67 -16.15
N GLY A 155 2.30 15.90 -16.68
CA GLY A 155 1.71 14.77 -15.95
C GLY A 155 2.75 13.76 -15.46
N GLY A 156 3.75 13.43 -16.28
CA GLY A 156 4.84 12.53 -15.89
C GLY A 156 5.70 13.10 -14.77
N ALA A 157 5.94 14.41 -14.77
CA ALA A 157 6.67 15.08 -13.70
C ALA A 157 5.88 15.13 -12.39
N VAL A 158 4.58 15.42 -12.46
CA VAL A 158 3.68 15.38 -11.30
C VAL A 158 3.65 13.99 -10.66
N LEU A 159 3.62 12.93 -11.47
CA LEU A 159 3.71 11.55 -10.98
C LEU A 159 5.06 11.28 -10.31
N HIS A 160 6.17 11.71 -10.92
CA HIS A 160 7.50 11.55 -10.33
C HIS A 160 7.61 12.24 -8.96
N ASP A 161 6.99 13.40 -8.80
CA ASP A 161 6.96 14.15 -7.54
C ASP A 161 6.03 13.53 -6.48
N GLY A 162 5.42 12.37 -6.75
CA GLY A 162 4.54 11.66 -5.82
C GLY A 162 3.17 12.31 -5.66
N SER A 163 2.75 13.12 -6.63
CA SER A 163 1.46 13.83 -6.62
C SER A 163 0.45 13.20 -7.57
N ILE A 164 -0.83 13.56 -7.39
CA ILE A 164 -1.92 13.09 -8.26
C ILE A 164 -1.99 13.99 -9.50
N ALA A 165 -1.72 13.41 -10.68
CA ALA A 165 -1.89 14.07 -11.96
C ALA A 165 -3.35 13.95 -12.44
N GLU A 166 -4.19 14.96 -12.13
CA GLU A 166 -5.56 15.00 -12.64
C GLU A 166 -5.57 15.34 -14.14
N MET A 167 -5.78 14.31 -14.96
CA MET A 167 -5.90 14.41 -16.40
C MET A 167 -7.26 13.88 -16.83
N LYS A 168 -7.93 14.57 -17.77
CA LYS A 168 -9.23 14.13 -18.28
C LYS A 168 -9.10 12.80 -19.03
N THR A 169 -10.18 12.03 -19.05
CA THR A 169 -10.24 10.81 -19.87
C THR A 169 -9.94 11.14 -21.33
N GLY A 170 -9.08 10.35 -21.95
CA GLY A 170 -8.61 10.58 -23.33
C GLY A 170 -7.33 11.40 -23.46
N GLU A 171 -6.82 12.01 -22.38
CA GLU A 171 -5.53 12.75 -22.39
C GLU A 171 -4.30 11.83 -22.43
N GLY A 172 -4.49 10.51 -22.41
CA GLY A 172 -3.41 9.53 -22.55
C GLY A 172 -2.65 9.22 -21.26
N LYS A 173 -3.34 9.08 -20.12
CA LYS A 173 -2.76 8.72 -18.80
C LYS A 173 -1.80 7.53 -18.86
N THR A 174 -2.18 6.49 -19.62
CA THR A 174 -1.37 5.29 -19.83
C THR A 174 -0.01 5.58 -20.47
N LEU A 175 0.06 6.51 -21.42
CA LEU A 175 1.33 6.92 -22.04
C LEU A 175 2.15 7.78 -21.07
N VAL A 176 1.50 8.60 -20.25
CA VAL A 176 2.14 9.46 -19.25
C VAL A 176 2.90 8.66 -18.21
N SER A 177 2.34 7.54 -17.74
CA SER A 177 2.98 6.70 -16.71
C SER A 177 4.37 6.21 -17.13
N THR A 178 4.62 6.03 -18.43
CA THR A 178 5.93 5.59 -18.94
C THR A 178 7.08 6.53 -18.58
N LEU A 179 6.83 7.84 -18.47
CA LEU A 179 7.84 8.83 -18.13
C LEU A 179 8.35 8.64 -16.70
N ALA A 180 7.41 8.64 -15.75
CA ALA A 180 7.71 8.48 -14.33
C ALA A 180 8.19 7.05 -14.02
N ALA A 181 7.62 6.04 -14.67
CA ALA A 181 8.03 4.65 -14.48
C ALA A 181 9.47 4.43 -14.95
N TYR A 182 9.83 4.92 -16.13
CA TYR A 182 11.20 4.80 -16.65
C TYR A 182 12.20 5.51 -15.73
N LEU A 183 11.96 6.79 -15.40
CA LEU A 183 12.89 7.58 -14.59
C LEU A 183 13.16 6.93 -13.24
N ASN A 184 12.11 6.54 -12.50
CA ASN A 184 12.27 5.92 -11.20
C ASN A 184 12.85 4.50 -11.27
N ALA A 185 12.61 3.76 -12.36
CA ALA A 185 13.20 2.43 -12.57
C ALA A 185 14.72 2.46 -12.82
N LEU A 186 15.30 3.62 -13.14
CA LEU A 186 16.75 3.77 -13.30
C LEU A 186 17.53 3.56 -12.00
N THR A 187 16.88 3.67 -10.84
CA THR A 187 17.48 3.37 -9.52
C THR A 187 17.74 1.87 -9.32
N GLY A 188 17.04 1.00 -10.05
CA GLY A 188 17.09 -0.45 -9.89
C GLY A 188 16.29 -0.98 -8.69
N GLU A 189 15.65 -0.11 -7.89
CA GLU A 189 14.87 -0.53 -6.72
C GLU A 189 13.48 -1.11 -7.08
N GLY A 190 13.02 -0.88 -8.31
CA GLY A 190 11.78 -1.43 -8.86
C GLY A 190 10.63 -0.42 -8.83
N VAL A 191 9.73 -0.49 -9.82
CA VAL A 191 8.54 0.37 -9.91
C VAL A 191 7.29 -0.48 -10.12
N HIS A 192 6.25 -0.23 -9.33
CA HIS A 192 4.95 -0.86 -9.52
C HIS A 192 4.02 0.05 -10.32
N VAL A 193 3.48 -0.42 -11.45
CA VAL A 193 2.38 0.24 -12.15
C VAL A 193 1.10 -0.52 -11.83
N VAL A 194 0.26 0.10 -11.02
CA VAL A 194 -0.93 -0.50 -10.43
C VAL A 194 -2.17 -0.05 -11.19
N THR A 195 -2.92 -1.00 -11.74
CA THR A 195 -4.20 -0.74 -12.40
C THR A 195 -5.36 -1.33 -11.60
N VAL A 196 -6.59 -1.06 -12.03
CA VAL A 196 -7.82 -1.54 -11.38
C VAL A 196 -8.04 -3.06 -11.54
N ASN A 197 -7.61 -3.67 -12.65
CA ASN A 197 -7.84 -5.10 -12.90
C ASN A 197 -6.74 -5.76 -13.75
N ASP A 198 -6.76 -7.09 -13.80
CA ASP A 198 -5.78 -7.91 -14.53
C ASP A 198 -5.71 -7.62 -16.04
N TYR A 199 -6.85 -7.32 -16.67
CA TYR A 199 -6.89 -7.04 -18.10
C TYR A 199 -6.16 -5.73 -18.43
N LEU A 200 -6.40 -4.67 -17.65
CA LEU A 200 -5.71 -3.39 -17.82
C LEU A 200 -4.21 -3.53 -17.54
N ALA A 201 -3.84 -4.26 -16.48
CA ALA A 201 -2.44 -4.53 -16.15
C ALA A 201 -1.73 -5.23 -17.31
N GLN A 202 -2.34 -6.29 -17.87
CA GLN A 202 -1.78 -7.03 -19.00
C GLN A 202 -1.68 -6.17 -20.26
N ARG A 203 -2.76 -5.48 -20.62
CA ARG A 203 -2.80 -4.60 -21.79
C ARG A 203 -1.69 -3.55 -21.72
N ASP A 204 -1.52 -2.92 -20.56
CA ASP A 204 -0.55 -1.84 -20.39
C ASP A 204 0.89 -2.38 -20.34
N ALA A 205 1.11 -3.55 -19.73
CA ALA A 205 2.40 -4.24 -19.75
C ALA A 205 2.82 -4.69 -21.17
N GLU A 206 1.86 -5.11 -22.00
CA GLU A 206 2.10 -5.48 -23.39
C GLU A 206 2.32 -4.24 -24.26
N TRP A 207 1.53 -3.19 -24.06
CA TRP A 207 1.56 -2.00 -24.90
C TRP A 207 2.67 -1.02 -24.50
N MET A 208 2.65 -0.49 -23.29
CA MET A 208 3.65 0.46 -22.78
C MET A 208 4.98 -0.24 -22.50
N GLY A 209 4.97 -1.52 -22.13
CA GLY A 209 6.18 -2.30 -21.95
C GLY A 209 7.07 -2.37 -23.19
N ARG A 210 6.54 -2.13 -24.40
CA ARG A 210 7.36 -2.01 -25.62
C ARG A 210 8.35 -0.86 -25.55
N VAL A 211 7.97 0.26 -24.94
CA VAL A 211 8.84 1.44 -24.75
C VAL A 211 9.94 1.11 -23.76
N HIS A 212 9.58 0.55 -22.61
CA HIS A 212 10.54 0.19 -21.55
C HIS A 212 11.54 -0.89 -22.00
N ARG A 213 11.05 -1.98 -22.62
CA ARG A 213 11.90 -3.05 -23.15
C ARG A 213 12.83 -2.56 -24.25
N PHE A 214 12.36 -1.66 -25.11
CA PHE A 214 13.23 -1.04 -26.13
C PHE A 214 14.36 -0.22 -25.51
N LEU A 215 14.09 0.48 -24.41
CA LEU A 215 15.11 1.20 -23.65
C LEU A 215 15.95 0.29 -22.73
N GLY A 216 15.81 -1.04 -22.84
CA GLY A 216 16.63 -2.00 -22.10
C GLY A 216 16.19 -2.25 -20.65
N LEU A 217 14.99 -1.81 -20.25
CA LEU A 217 14.42 -2.18 -18.96
C LEU A 217 13.65 -3.49 -19.04
N SER A 218 13.73 -4.28 -17.97
CA SER A 218 12.90 -5.48 -17.77
C SER A 218 11.50 -5.08 -17.30
N VAL A 219 10.48 -5.76 -17.84
CA VAL A 219 9.06 -5.49 -17.54
C VAL A 219 8.38 -6.79 -17.15
N GLY A 220 7.90 -6.84 -15.91
CA GLY A 220 7.13 -7.95 -15.35
C GLY A 220 5.63 -7.65 -15.32
N LEU A 221 4.83 -8.70 -15.22
CA LEU A 221 3.39 -8.64 -15.06
C LEU A 221 2.99 -9.63 -13.96
N ILE A 222 2.21 -9.18 -12.99
CA ILE A 222 1.62 -10.04 -11.95
C ILE A 222 0.13 -10.24 -12.29
N GLN A 223 -0.29 -11.49 -12.32
CA GLN A 223 -1.70 -11.87 -12.54
C GLN A 223 -2.12 -12.95 -11.56
N ARG A 224 -3.44 -13.07 -11.42
CA ARG A 224 -4.05 -14.17 -10.66
C ARG A 224 -3.65 -15.52 -11.25
N GLY A 225 -3.37 -16.48 -10.36
CA GLY A 225 -3.04 -17.87 -10.73
C GLY A 225 -1.56 -18.12 -11.02
N MET A 226 -0.71 -17.08 -11.05
CA MET A 226 0.74 -17.25 -11.13
C MET A 226 1.30 -17.97 -9.91
N THR A 227 2.24 -18.87 -10.16
CA THR A 227 3.03 -19.56 -9.15
C THR A 227 3.96 -18.58 -8.42
N SER A 228 4.43 -18.97 -7.24
CA SER A 228 5.37 -18.16 -6.44
C SER A 228 6.69 -17.89 -7.18
N GLU A 229 7.15 -18.84 -8.01
CA GLU A 229 8.35 -18.68 -8.82
C GLU A 229 8.15 -17.64 -9.94
N GLU A 230 7.03 -17.71 -10.66
CA GLU A 230 6.67 -16.72 -11.68
C GLU A 230 6.52 -15.33 -11.07
N ARG A 231 5.87 -15.21 -9.91
CA ARG A 231 5.73 -13.93 -9.20
C ARG A 231 7.09 -13.36 -8.82
N ARG A 232 7.99 -14.17 -8.26
CA ARG A 232 9.34 -13.73 -7.90
C ARG A 232 10.12 -13.23 -9.11
N SER A 233 10.02 -13.92 -10.25
CA SER A 233 10.63 -13.47 -11.51
C SER A 233 10.08 -12.12 -11.97
N ASN A 234 8.75 -11.95 -11.92
CA ASN A 234 8.08 -10.71 -12.35
C ASN A 234 8.32 -9.52 -11.42
N TYR A 235 8.35 -9.74 -10.10
CA TYR A 235 8.78 -8.71 -9.16
C TYR A 235 10.28 -8.41 -9.29
N GLY A 236 11.09 -9.33 -9.79
CA GLY A 236 12.51 -9.11 -10.11
C GLY A 236 12.76 -8.17 -11.30
N CYS A 237 11.73 -7.76 -12.05
CA CYS A 237 11.85 -6.82 -13.16
C CYS A 237 11.95 -5.36 -12.71
N ASP A 238 12.56 -4.49 -13.51
CA ASP A 238 12.73 -3.06 -13.23
C ASP A 238 11.38 -2.34 -13.05
N ILE A 239 10.38 -2.74 -13.84
CA ILE A 239 8.99 -2.27 -13.76
C ILE A 239 8.07 -3.48 -13.71
N THR A 240 7.14 -3.50 -12.77
CA THR A 240 6.14 -4.56 -12.60
C THR A 240 4.74 -3.97 -12.74
N TYR A 241 3.99 -4.46 -13.72
CA TYR A 241 2.57 -4.15 -13.86
C TYR A 241 1.77 -5.15 -13.02
N THR A 242 0.76 -4.66 -12.30
CA THR A 242 -0.08 -5.47 -11.44
C THR A 242 -1.42 -4.78 -11.21
N ASN A 243 -2.37 -5.48 -10.62
CA ASN A 243 -3.54 -4.85 -10.04
C ASN A 243 -3.36 -4.62 -8.53
N ASN A 244 -4.19 -3.77 -7.95
CA ASN A 244 -4.13 -3.40 -6.54
C ASN A 244 -4.35 -4.60 -5.58
N SER A 245 -5.28 -5.51 -5.93
CA SER A 245 -5.61 -6.69 -5.13
C SER A 245 -4.44 -7.67 -5.07
N GLU A 246 -3.83 -7.99 -6.20
CA GLU A 246 -2.69 -8.91 -6.29
C GLU A 246 -1.46 -8.37 -5.57
N LEU A 247 -1.17 -7.07 -5.73
CA LEU A 247 -0.08 -6.42 -5.00
C LEU A 247 -0.28 -6.51 -3.48
N GLY A 248 -1.51 -6.24 -3.00
CA GLY A 248 -1.84 -6.33 -1.59
C GLY A 248 -1.81 -7.77 -1.06
N PHE A 249 -2.36 -8.74 -1.80
CA PHE A 249 -2.33 -10.14 -1.40
C PHE A 249 -0.93 -10.75 -1.41
N ASP A 250 -0.05 -10.36 -2.33
CA ASP A 250 1.36 -10.79 -2.29
C ASP A 250 2.07 -10.26 -1.06
N TYR A 251 1.86 -9.00 -0.70
CA TYR A 251 2.40 -8.47 0.54
C TYR A 251 1.90 -9.22 1.76
N LEU A 252 0.59 -9.50 1.85
CA LEU A 252 0.03 -10.26 2.96
C LEU A 252 0.56 -11.71 2.99
N ARG A 253 0.69 -12.37 1.84
CA ARG A 253 1.25 -13.73 1.73
C ARG A 253 2.72 -13.78 2.17
N ASP A 254 3.53 -12.80 1.76
CA ASP A 254 4.94 -12.71 2.15
C ASP A 254 5.11 -12.54 3.67
N ASN A 255 4.22 -11.81 4.34
CA ASN A 255 4.24 -11.66 5.80
C ASN A 255 3.77 -12.91 6.57
N LEU A 256 3.14 -13.87 5.88
CA LEU A 256 2.77 -15.17 6.45
C LEU A 256 3.79 -16.27 6.11
N ALA A 257 4.80 -15.96 5.28
CA ALA A 257 5.81 -16.91 4.87
C ALA A 257 6.70 -17.32 6.05
N GLY A 258 6.88 -18.64 6.24
CA GLY A 258 7.72 -19.17 7.32
C GLY A 258 9.22 -19.12 7.01
N THR A 259 9.59 -18.95 5.73
CA THR A 259 10.98 -18.91 5.28
C THR A 259 11.21 -17.85 4.21
N SER A 260 12.42 -17.29 4.17
CA SER A 260 12.81 -16.29 3.15
C SER A 260 12.70 -16.83 1.72
N GLY A 261 12.90 -18.13 1.51
CA GLY A 261 12.78 -18.79 0.21
C GLY A 261 11.36 -18.84 -0.35
N GLN A 262 10.34 -18.50 0.44
CA GLN A 262 8.94 -18.42 0.01
C GLN A 262 8.52 -17.01 -0.42
N LEU A 263 9.33 -15.99 -0.11
CA LEU A 263 9.02 -14.60 -0.46
C LEU A 263 9.00 -14.41 -1.97
N VAL A 264 8.03 -13.62 -2.45
CA VAL A 264 7.89 -13.28 -3.87
C VAL A 264 8.22 -11.82 -4.17
N MET A 265 7.98 -10.91 -3.22
CA MET A 265 8.28 -9.48 -3.40
C MET A 265 9.76 -9.16 -3.12
N ARG A 266 10.18 -7.95 -3.47
CA ARG A 266 11.54 -7.44 -3.25
C ARG A 266 11.77 -7.05 -1.79
N TRP A 267 12.25 -7.94 -0.95
CA TRP A 267 12.62 -7.61 0.44
C TRP A 267 14.08 -7.10 0.54
N PRO A 268 14.39 -6.18 1.48
CA PRO A 268 13.54 -5.67 2.58
C PRO A 268 12.62 -4.51 2.20
N LYS A 269 12.69 -3.99 0.98
CA LYS A 269 11.93 -2.80 0.52
C LYS A 269 10.95 -3.17 -0.61
N PRO A 270 9.81 -3.82 -0.29
CA PRO A 270 8.86 -4.31 -1.30
C PRO A 270 8.17 -3.19 -2.08
N PHE A 271 8.19 -1.97 -1.53
CA PHE A 271 7.60 -0.77 -2.11
C PHE A 271 8.67 0.33 -2.22
N HIS A 272 9.15 0.57 -3.43
CA HIS A 272 10.04 1.71 -3.73
C HIS A 272 9.26 2.89 -4.31
N PHE A 273 8.56 2.66 -5.43
CA PHE A 273 7.74 3.65 -6.10
C PHE A 273 6.55 2.95 -6.77
N ALA A 274 5.37 3.56 -6.69
CA ALA A 274 4.16 3.01 -7.28
C ALA A 274 3.37 4.12 -8.01
N ILE A 275 2.95 3.83 -9.23
CA ILE A 275 2.03 4.66 -10.00
C ILE A 275 0.69 3.96 -9.99
N VAL A 276 -0.34 4.58 -9.43
CA VAL A 276 -1.70 4.03 -9.37
C VAL A 276 -2.55 4.70 -10.44
N ASP A 277 -2.97 3.94 -11.45
CA ASP A 277 -3.95 4.39 -12.43
C ASP A 277 -5.37 4.31 -11.84
N GLU A 278 -6.23 5.24 -12.24
CA GLU A 278 -7.58 5.45 -11.66
C GLU A 278 -7.57 5.42 -10.12
N VAL A 279 -6.76 6.31 -9.54
CA VAL A 279 -6.47 6.40 -8.10
C VAL A 279 -7.73 6.56 -7.23
N ASP A 280 -8.78 7.19 -7.75
CA ASP A 280 -10.07 7.33 -7.09
C ASP A 280 -10.75 5.96 -6.93
N SER A 281 -10.80 5.17 -7.99
CA SER A 281 -11.34 3.82 -7.97
C SER A 281 -10.55 2.94 -6.99
N VAL A 282 -9.22 2.97 -7.04
CA VAL A 282 -8.35 2.10 -6.24
C VAL A 282 -8.30 2.52 -4.76
N LEU A 283 -8.01 3.79 -4.47
CA LEU A 283 -7.75 4.24 -3.09
C LEU A 283 -9.02 4.71 -2.35
N ILE A 284 -10.09 5.06 -3.06
CA ILE A 284 -11.32 5.58 -2.43
C ILE A 284 -12.45 4.56 -2.48
N ASP A 285 -12.72 3.94 -3.62
CA ASP A 285 -13.84 2.99 -3.75
C ASP A 285 -13.45 1.60 -3.26
N GLU A 286 -12.37 1.03 -3.79
CA GLU A 286 -11.89 -0.29 -3.37
C GLU A 286 -11.24 -0.26 -1.98
N GLY A 287 -10.58 0.86 -1.63
CA GLY A 287 -10.00 1.08 -0.31
C GLY A 287 -10.98 1.04 0.87
N ARG A 288 -12.29 0.95 0.63
CA ARG A 288 -13.30 0.81 1.69
C ARG A 288 -13.32 -0.56 2.35
N ASN A 289 -12.92 -1.60 1.62
CA ASN A 289 -12.95 -2.98 2.10
C ASN A 289 -11.53 -3.46 2.37
N PRO A 290 -11.24 -4.02 3.56
CA PRO A 290 -9.91 -4.57 3.83
C PRO A 290 -9.64 -5.83 3.00
N LEU A 291 -8.39 -6.03 2.60
CA LEU A 291 -7.93 -7.27 2.01
C LEU A 291 -7.77 -8.33 3.12
N LEU A 292 -8.47 -9.46 2.99
CA LEU A 292 -8.49 -10.53 3.98
C LEU A 292 -8.04 -11.85 3.35
N ILE A 293 -7.01 -12.46 3.94
CA ILE A 293 -6.66 -13.86 3.66
C ILE A 293 -7.44 -14.73 4.65
N SER A 294 -8.31 -15.59 4.11
CA SER A 294 -9.02 -16.61 4.90
C SER A 294 -8.44 -17.98 4.56
N GLY A 295 -8.16 -18.78 5.57
CA GLY A 295 -7.80 -20.20 5.42
C GLY A 295 -9.03 -21.09 5.63
N GLU A 296 -8.98 -22.31 5.10
CA GLU A 296 -9.95 -23.34 5.48
C GLU A 296 -9.85 -23.64 6.98
N ALA A 297 -10.98 -24.06 7.57
CA ALA A 297 -10.99 -24.52 8.95
C ALA A 297 -10.00 -25.68 9.11
N SER A 298 -9.09 -25.56 10.09
CA SER A 298 -8.02 -26.54 10.29
C SER A 298 -8.57 -27.96 10.39
N LYS A 299 -7.85 -28.93 9.79
CA LYS A 299 -8.03 -30.38 10.03
C LYS A 299 -8.02 -30.74 11.53
N ASP A 300 -7.49 -29.85 12.36
CA ASP A 300 -7.48 -29.96 13.81
C ASP A 300 -8.86 -29.89 14.48
N ALA A 301 -9.95 -29.61 13.76
CA ALA A 301 -11.29 -29.57 14.35
C ALA A 301 -11.62 -30.86 15.14
N ALA A 302 -11.14 -32.02 14.66
CA ALA A 302 -11.31 -33.30 15.33
C ALA A 302 -10.57 -33.42 16.69
N ARG A 303 -9.59 -32.56 16.96
CA ARG A 303 -8.83 -32.57 18.22
C ARG A 303 -9.63 -31.97 19.38
N TYR A 304 -10.55 -31.03 19.13
CA TYR A 304 -11.31 -30.36 20.19
C TYR A 304 -12.16 -31.32 21.04
N PRO A 305 -12.94 -32.26 20.46
CA PRO A 305 -13.70 -33.23 21.26
C PRO A 305 -12.80 -34.17 22.08
N VAL A 306 -11.62 -34.51 21.57
CA VAL A 306 -10.66 -35.37 22.29
C VAL A 306 -10.05 -34.60 23.46
N ALA A 307 -9.59 -33.37 23.21
CA ALA A 307 -9.05 -32.49 24.25
C ALA A 307 -10.07 -32.18 25.36
N ALA A 308 -11.36 -32.05 25.02
CA ALA A 308 -12.44 -31.89 26.00
C ALA A 308 -12.51 -33.08 26.98
N LYS A 309 -12.43 -34.32 26.46
CA LYS A 309 -12.42 -35.52 27.31
C LYS A 309 -11.18 -35.59 28.21
N ILE A 310 -10.01 -35.17 27.70
CA ILE A 310 -8.79 -35.12 28.51
C ILE A 310 -8.93 -34.09 29.62
N ALA A 311 -9.46 -32.90 29.32
CA ALA A 311 -9.72 -31.88 30.32
C ALA A 311 -10.69 -32.37 31.42
N GLU A 312 -11.64 -33.26 31.11
CA GLU A 312 -12.50 -33.92 32.10
C GLU A 312 -11.73 -34.86 33.05
N LEU A 313 -10.72 -35.58 32.54
CA LEU A 313 -9.87 -36.50 33.32
C LEU A 313 -8.91 -35.77 34.27
N LEU A 314 -8.45 -34.58 33.88
CA LEU A 314 -7.51 -33.80 34.68
C LEU A 314 -8.21 -33.20 35.92
N ILE A 315 -7.47 -33.14 37.04
CA ILE A 315 -7.98 -32.74 38.36
C ILE A 315 -7.28 -31.45 38.78
N ARG A 316 -8.07 -30.42 39.08
CA ARG A 316 -7.56 -29.13 39.56
C ARG A 316 -6.80 -29.28 40.88
N GLY A 317 -5.64 -28.64 40.99
CA GLY A 317 -4.75 -28.68 42.16
C GLY A 317 -3.82 -29.90 42.20
N LEU A 318 -3.99 -30.86 41.29
CA LEU A 318 -3.07 -31.99 41.12
C LEU A 318 -2.45 -31.99 39.73
N HIS A 319 -3.28 -31.97 38.68
CA HIS A 319 -2.87 -32.04 37.28
C HIS A 319 -2.76 -30.65 36.63
N TYR A 320 -3.41 -29.63 37.19
CA TYR A 320 -3.31 -28.26 36.70
C TYR A 320 -3.69 -27.25 37.79
N ASN A 321 -3.16 -26.04 37.66
CA ASN A 321 -3.47 -24.88 38.50
C ASN A 321 -4.28 -23.85 37.70
N VAL A 322 -5.11 -23.09 38.42
CA VAL A 322 -6.00 -22.08 37.83
C VAL A 322 -5.76 -20.75 38.52
N GLU A 323 -5.43 -19.73 37.73
CA GLU A 323 -5.29 -18.36 38.21
C GLU A 323 -6.48 -17.51 37.76
N LEU A 324 -7.27 -17.09 38.74
CA LEU A 324 -8.56 -16.40 38.50
C LEU A 324 -8.40 -14.96 38.04
N LYS A 325 -7.25 -14.33 38.33
CA LYS A 325 -7.02 -12.92 38.00
C LYS A 325 -6.81 -12.72 36.50
N ASP A 326 -6.06 -13.62 35.87
CA ASP A 326 -5.65 -13.52 34.47
C ASP A 326 -6.39 -14.53 33.57
N ASN A 327 -7.36 -15.28 34.13
CA ASN A 327 -8.08 -16.36 33.46
C ASN A 327 -7.13 -17.35 32.74
N SER A 328 -6.05 -17.73 33.43
CA SER A 328 -5.03 -18.65 32.94
C SER A 328 -5.12 -20.02 33.63
N VAL A 329 -4.67 -21.04 32.91
CA VAL A 329 -4.52 -22.40 33.41
C VAL A 329 -3.11 -22.86 33.09
N GLU A 330 -2.45 -23.50 34.05
CA GLU A 330 -1.12 -24.07 33.90
C GLU A 330 -1.15 -25.56 34.24
N LEU A 331 -0.59 -26.41 33.37
CA LEU A 331 -0.46 -27.84 33.63
C LEU A 331 0.70 -28.09 34.60
N THR A 332 0.51 -29.05 35.52
CA THR A 332 1.61 -29.59 36.35
C THR A 332 2.31 -30.73 35.62
N GLU A 333 3.47 -31.16 36.13
CA GLU A 333 4.20 -32.32 35.56
C GLU A 333 3.33 -33.58 35.52
N GLU A 334 2.52 -33.82 36.57
CA GLU A 334 1.60 -34.95 36.62
C GLU A 334 0.47 -34.82 35.59
N GLY A 335 -0.01 -33.60 35.35
CA GLY A 335 -1.03 -33.35 34.33
C GLY A 335 -0.51 -33.51 32.91
N ILE A 336 0.75 -33.12 32.67
CA ILE A 336 1.44 -33.34 31.39
C ILE A 336 1.55 -34.84 31.14
N ALA A 337 2.12 -35.59 32.08
CA ALA A 337 2.31 -37.03 31.96
C ALA A 337 0.99 -37.79 31.73
N LEU A 338 -0.09 -37.39 32.42
CA LEU A 338 -1.40 -38.00 32.24
C LEU A 338 -2.01 -37.66 30.87
N ALA A 339 -1.87 -36.41 30.42
CA ALA A 339 -2.38 -35.99 29.11
C ALA A 339 -1.61 -36.67 27.96
N GLU A 340 -0.29 -36.79 28.07
CA GLU A 340 0.58 -37.50 27.12
C GLU A 340 0.20 -38.98 27.03
N MET A 341 0.03 -39.64 28.18
CA MET A 341 -0.43 -41.02 28.25
C MET A 341 -1.79 -41.21 27.59
N ALA A 342 -2.75 -40.31 27.84
CA ALA A 342 -4.10 -40.40 27.29
C ALA A 342 -4.17 -40.08 25.78
N LEU A 343 -3.22 -39.30 25.27
CA LEU A 343 -3.11 -38.92 23.87
C LEU A 343 -2.19 -39.84 23.06
N GLU A 344 -1.51 -40.77 23.72
CA GLU A 344 -0.49 -41.63 23.11
C GLU A 344 0.64 -40.82 22.42
N THR A 345 1.00 -39.67 23.00
CA THR A 345 2.11 -38.82 22.56
C THR A 345 3.21 -38.76 23.61
N ASN A 346 4.44 -38.47 23.19
CA ASN A 346 5.59 -38.29 24.09
C ASN A 346 5.88 -36.81 24.41
N ASP A 347 5.24 -35.89 23.69
CA ASP A 347 5.43 -34.44 23.87
C ASP A 347 4.15 -33.70 23.41
N LEU A 348 3.52 -32.95 24.32
CA LEU A 348 2.35 -32.12 23.97
C LEU A 348 2.71 -30.92 23.09
N TRP A 349 3.98 -30.50 23.07
CA TRP A 349 4.50 -29.33 22.35
C TRP A 349 5.20 -29.67 21.04
N ASP A 350 5.12 -30.92 20.57
CA ASP A 350 5.67 -31.32 19.27
C ASP A 350 5.16 -30.38 18.16
N GLU A 351 6.08 -29.78 17.41
CA GLU A 351 5.77 -28.87 16.30
C GLU A 351 4.98 -29.59 15.19
N ASN A 352 5.16 -30.89 15.03
CA ASN A 352 4.50 -31.70 14.00
C ASN A 352 3.09 -32.17 14.43
N ASP A 353 2.87 -32.38 15.73
CA ASP A 353 1.59 -32.82 16.28
C ASP A 353 1.19 -32.10 17.58
N PRO A 354 0.96 -30.77 17.55
CA PRO A 354 0.84 -29.98 18.78
C PRO A 354 -0.51 -30.19 19.48
N TRP A 355 -0.49 -30.78 20.68
CA TRP A 355 -1.69 -31.02 21.52
C TRP A 355 -1.87 -30.01 22.66
N ALA A 356 -0.79 -29.40 23.15
CA ALA A 356 -0.80 -28.51 24.31
C ALA A 356 -1.87 -27.41 24.19
N ARG A 357 -1.92 -26.74 23.02
CA ARG A 357 -2.93 -25.73 22.68
C ARG A 357 -4.36 -26.21 22.91
N PHE A 358 -4.69 -27.43 22.49
CA PHE A 358 -6.04 -27.96 22.56
C PHE A 358 -6.43 -28.33 23.99
N VAL A 359 -5.53 -28.99 24.72
CA VAL A 359 -5.73 -29.37 26.12
C VAL A 359 -5.88 -28.11 26.99
N MET A 360 -5.01 -27.11 26.83
CA MET A 360 -5.10 -25.84 27.56
C MET A 360 -6.40 -25.09 27.25
N ASN A 361 -6.83 -25.05 25.99
CA ASN A 361 -8.11 -24.42 25.61
C ASN A 361 -9.30 -25.16 26.21
N ALA A 362 -9.27 -26.50 26.24
CA ALA A 362 -10.31 -27.31 26.86
C ALA A 362 -10.39 -27.10 28.37
N LEU A 363 -9.24 -26.99 29.07
CA LEU A 363 -9.21 -26.66 30.50
C LEU A 363 -9.72 -25.25 30.78
N LYS A 364 -9.35 -24.25 29.97
CA LYS A 364 -9.91 -22.90 30.06
C LYS A 364 -11.42 -22.90 29.88
N ALA A 365 -11.93 -23.65 28.89
CA ALA A 365 -13.36 -23.83 28.67
C ALA A 365 -14.05 -24.44 29.91
N LYS A 366 -13.48 -25.50 30.48
CA LYS A 366 -13.97 -26.19 31.69
C LYS A 366 -14.04 -25.27 32.91
N GLU A 367 -13.02 -24.45 33.15
CA GLU A 367 -12.91 -23.66 34.38
C GLU A 367 -13.61 -22.29 34.29
N PHE A 368 -13.50 -21.59 33.16
CA PHE A 368 -13.92 -20.19 33.04
C PHE A 368 -15.25 -19.97 32.32
N TYR A 369 -15.73 -20.94 31.52
CA TYR A 369 -16.94 -20.77 30.72
C TYR A 369 -18.05 -21.69 31.19
N ARG A 370 -19.05 -21.12 31.85
CA ARG A 370 -20.23 -21.84 32.35
C ARG A 370 -21.44 -21.55 31.47
N ARG A 371 -22.16 -22.62 31.15
CA ARG A 371 -23.44 -22.54 30.45
C ARG A 371 -24.44 -21.73 31.28
N ASN A 372 -25.19 -20.88 30.59
CA ASN A 372 -26.17 -19.91 31.14
C ASN A 372 -25.56 -18.75 31.95
N VAL A 373 -24.23 -18.61 31.97
CA VAL A 373 -23.54 -17.44 32.55
C VAL A 373 -22.75 -16.72 31.46
N GLN A 374 -21.78 -17.39 30.85
CA GLN A 374 -20.96 -16.80 29.78
C GLN A 374 -21.51 -17.13 28.38
N TYR A 375 -22.22 -18.25 28.22
CA TYR A 375 -22.77 -18.67 26.93
C TYR A 375 -24.04 -19.50 27.06
N ILE A 376 -24.84 -19.56 26.01
CA ILE A 376 -25.99 -20.48 25.87
C ILE A 376 -25.81 -21.38 24.65
N VAL A 377 -26.45 -22.54 24.65
CA VAL A 377 -26.48 -23.43 23.48
C VAL A 377 -27.87 -23.40 22.87
N ARG A 378 -27.98 -23.00 21.61
CA ARG A 378 -29.22 -23.00 20.82
C ARG A 378 -28.96 -23.58 19.44
N ASN A 379 -29.79 -24.52 19.00
CA ASN A 379 -29.69 -25.19 17.70
C ASN A 379 -28.27 -25.74 17.42
N GLY A 380 -27.65 -26.35 18.43
CA GLY A 380 -26.29 -26.89 18.33
C GLY A 380 -25.16 -25.86 18.27
N LYS A 381 -25.44 -24.55 18.45
CA LYS A 381 -24.43 -23.48 18.43
C LYS A 381 -24.29 -22.82 19.80
N ALA A 382 -23.05 -22.50 20.19
CA ALA A 382 -22.75 -21.73 21.40
C ALA A 382 -22.86 -20.22 21.12
N LEU A 383 -23.74 -19.52 21.82
CA LEU A 383 -23.94 -18.08 21.71
C LEU A 383 -23.36 -17.40 22.95
N ILE A 384 -22.49 -16.40 22.77
CA ILE A 384 -21.88 -15.67 23.88
C ILE A 384 -22.88 -14.66 24.42
N ILE A 385 -22.95 -14.60 25.76
CA ILE A 385 -23.67 -13.56 26.48
C ILE A 385 -22.72 -12.38 26.65
N ASN A 386 -23.06 -11.23 26.08
CA ASN A 386 -22.28 -10.01 26.24
C ASN A 386 -22.79 -9.22 27.46
N GLU A 387 -21.90 -8.86 28.37
CA GLU A 387 -22.24 -8.08 29.57
C GLU A 387 -22.62 -6.62 29.25
N VAL A 388 -22.19 -6.08 28.11
CA VAL A 388 -22.39 -4.66 27.74
C VAL A 388 -23.67 -4.44 26.91
N LEU A 389 -24.12 -5.45 26.18
CA LEU A 389 -25.33 -5.39 25.37
C LEU A 389 -26.14 -6.66 25.63
N PRO A 390 -27.44 -6.59 25.98
CA PRO A 390 -28.30 -7.77 26.18
C PRO A 390 -28.61 -8.54 24.87
N SER A 391 -27.83 -8.30 23.81
CA SER A 391 -27.93 -8.94 22.51
C SER A 391 -26.87 -10.04 22.38
N PHE A 392 -27.30 -11.24 22.00
CA PHE A 392 -26.43 -12.39 21.80
C PHE A 392 -25.43 -12.14 20.66
N VAL A 393 -24.16 -12.46 20.89
CA VAL A 393 -23.15 -12.52 19.83
C VAL A 393 -23.01 -13.97 19.38
N TYR A 394 -23.24 -14.24 18.10
CA TYR A 394 -23.11 -15.57 17.53
C TYR A 394 -21.63 -15.96 17.47
N LEU A 395 -21.25 -17.07 18.12
CA LEU A 395 -20.02 -17.77 17.79
C LEU A 395 -20.39 -19.11 17.13
N LEU A 396 -19.86 -19.35 15.94
CA LEU A 396 -19.89 -20.69 15.35
C LEU A 396 -18.73 -21.48 15.96
N VAL A 397 -18.95 -22.06 17.15
CA VAL A 397 -18.12 -23.17 17.61
C VAL A 397 -18.77 -24.44 17.05
N SER A 398 -18.05 -25.11 16.14
CA SER A 398 -18.44 -26.42 15.59
C SER A 398 -17.83 -27.51 16.44
#